data_AF-A0AAI9DRN7-F1
#
_entry.id   AF-A0AAI9DRN7-F1
#
_cell.length_a   1.000
_cell.length_b   1.000
_cell.length_c   1.000
_cell.angle_alpha   90.00
_cell.angle_beta   90.00
_cell.angle_gamma   90.00
#
_symmetry.space_group_name_H-M   'P 1'
#
loop_
_entity.id
_entity.type
_entity.pdbx_description
1 polymer ?
#
loop_
_entity_poly.entity_id
_entity_poly.type
_entity_poly.pdbx_seq_one_letter_code
_entity_poly.pdbx_strand_id
1 'polypeptide(L)'
;MAHLDPIGLAGGINLYQYAPNALGWVDPWGLSCKNSWNEFQSRTKGFFSSSKAAANAYKAVKGKIKPNFPDPRTYLEESHVRQHLAQFDGGVSKIAWGVNRAEIGPPGGHFVMPRHVADDLISRSGGSIPKLEHLLGLSPGDLGDAPVRIDIPNPSGLRMPSGNEPGANEFWLPGGKTSGGIPEAVIDQTPVTEAVISKLPNSNI
;
A
#
# COMPACT_ATOMS: atom_id res chain seq x y z
N MET A 1 -46.23 47.79 55.38
CA MET A 1 -47.11 46.82 56.10
C MET A 1 -46.81 45.45 55.55
N ALA A 2 -46.87 44.40 56.37
CA ALA A 2 -46.32 43.08 56.04
C ALA A 2 -47.23 42.26 55.11
N HIS A 3 -46.64 41.42 54.26
CA HIS A 3 -46.88 39.98 54.39
C HIS A 3 -45.76 39.10 53.82
N LEU A 4 -45.35 38.14 54.64
CA LEU A 4 -44.52 36.96 54.37
C LEU A 4 -44.75 36.00 55.56
N ASP A 5 -44.78 34.68 55.47
CA ASP A 5 -44.73 33.79 54.29
C ASP A 5 -46.06 32.99 54.17
N PRO A 6 -46.22 31.72 53.67
CA PRO A 6 -45.43 30.52 53.99
C PRO A 6 -45.11 29.55 52.82
N ILE A 7 -43.81 29.26 52.67
CA ILE A 7 -43.19 27.95 52.39
C ILE A 7 -44.14 26.75 52.26
N GLY A 8 -44.30 26.28 51.02
CA GLY A 8 -44.74 24.92 50.68
C GLY A 8 -43.56 24.08 50.16
N LEU A 9 -42.85 23.41 51.07
CA LEU A 9 -41.61 22.67 50.78
C LEU A 9 -41.87 21.35 50.02
N ALA A 10 -41.40 21.31 48.77
CA ALA A 10 -41.04 20.10 48.03
C ALA A 10 -39.95 20.50 47.00
N GLY A 11 -38.71 20.81 47.40
CA GLY A 11 -37.70 19.80 47.75
C GLY A 11 -37.21 19.06 46.49
N GLY A 12 -36.07 19.40 45.86
CA GLY A 12 -35.10 20.47 46.10
C GLY A 12 -33.88 20.36 45.15
N ILE A 13 -32.88 21.26 45.30
CA ILE A 13 -31.55 21.28 44.60
C ILE A 13 -31.65 21.60 43.08
N ASN A 14 -30.96 22.59 42.48
CA ASN A 14 -29.79 23.41 42.86
C ASN A 14 -29.97 24.88 42.38
N LEU A 15 -29.40 25.86 43.09
CA LEU A 15 -29.43 27.29 42.73
C LEU A 15 -28.19 27.78 41.94
N TYR A 16 -27.28 26.87 41.55
CA TYR A 16 -26.12 27.17 40.71
C TYR A 16 -25.88 26.08 39.67
N GLN A 17 -26.42 26.22 38.45
CA GLN A 17 -25.68 25.76 37.27
C GLN A 17 -26.09 26.41 35.95
N TYR A 18 -25.09 26.48 35.08
CA TYR A 18 -25.12 26.87 33.68
C TYR A 18 -26.31 26.29 32.91
N ALA A 19 -26.72 26.98 31.83
CA ALA A 19 -27.61 26.40 30.82
C ALA A 19 -27.11 24.99 30.43
N PRO A 20 -28.02 24.00 30.26
CA PRO A 20 -27.63 22.61 30.08
C PRO A 20 -26.64 22.49 28.92
N ASN A 21 -25.46 21.97 29.28
CA ASN A 21 -24.37 21.51 28.44
C ASN A 21 -24.23 22.11 27.03
N ALA A 22 -23.19 22.95 26.85
CA ALA A 22 -22.58 23.24 25.54
C ALA A 22 -21.86 22.02 24.91
N LEU A 23 -22.37 20.80 25.14
CA LEU A 23 -21.88 19.53 24.58
C LEU A 23 -22.82 19.07 23.46
N GLY A 24 -22.90 19.95 22.46
CA GLY A 24 -23.69 19.79 21.26
C GLY A 24 -23.08 20.60 20.13
N TRP A 25 -21.74 20.60 20.02
CA TRP A 25 -21.06 20.92 18.76
C TRP A 25 -21.41 19.79 17.77
N VAL A 26 -22.65 19.84 17.26
CA VAL A 26 -23.00 19.22 15.99
C VAL A 26 -22.06 19.85 14.98
N ASP A 27 -21.03 19.10 14.58
CA ASP A 27 -20.12 19.47 13.52
C ASP A 27 -20.89 19.47 12.20
N PRO A 28 -21.30 20.64 11.66
CA PRO A 28 -22.18 20.68 10.49
C PRO A 28 -21.43 20.31 9.19
N TRP A 29 -20.12 20.08 9.26
CA TRP A 29 -19.22 19.93 8.11
C TRP A 29 -18.54 18.55 8.05
N GLY A 30 -18.66 17.71 9.07
CA GLY A 30 -18.11 16.35 9.05
C GLY A 30 -16.58 16.32 9.03
N LEU A 31 -15.93 17.20 9.79
CA LEU A 31 -14.48 17.27 9.97
C LEU A 31 -13.89 16.06 10.72
N SER A 32 -14.73 15.17 11.25
CA SER A 32 -14.35 13.80 11.64
C SER A 32 -14.02 12.94 10.40
N CYS A 33 -12.91 13.28 9.76
CA CYS A 33 -12.61 13.00 8.37
C CYS A 33 -12.08 11.56 8.10
N LYS A 34 -12.76 10.53 8.59
CA LYS A 34 -12.50 9.11 8.22
C LYS A 34 -13.28 8.73 6.95
N ASN A 35 -12.93 9.35 5.82
CA ASN A 35 -13.42 8.97 4.50
C ASN A 35 -12.33 8.23 3.69
N SER A 36 -12.74 7.46 2.69
CA SER A 36 -11.80 6.65 1.90
C SER A 36 -10.84 7.45 1.02
N TRP A 37 -11.05 8.76 0.84
CA TRP A 37 -10.07 9.64 0.20
C TRP A 37 -8.90 9.96 1.14
N ASN A 38 -9.18 10.29 2.40
CA ASN A 38 -8.14 10.58 3.38
C ASN A 38 -7.31 9.31 3.72
N GLU A 39 -7.96 8.15 3.78
CA GLU A 39 -7.25 6.86 3.89
C GLU A 39 -6.34 6.62 2.67
N PHE A 40 -6.86 6.83 1.45
CA PHE A 40 -6.07 6.72 0.22
C PHE A 40 -4.86 7.67 0.24
N GLN A 41 -5.06 8.96 0.55
CA GLN A 41 -3.96 9.93 0.63
C GLN A 41 -2.89 9.54 1.66
N SER A 42 -3.29 8.96 2.79
CA SER A 42 -2.36 8.44 3.80
C SER A 42 -1.55 7.27 3.25
N ARG A 43 -2.22 6.29 2.63
CA ARG A 43 -1.62 5.07 2.05
C ARG A 43 -0.74 5.33 0.82
N THR A 44 -1.05 6.36 0.03
CA THR A 44 -0.31 6.72 -1.21
C THR A 44 0.56 7.98 -1.05
N LYS A 45 1.00 8.30 0.17
CA LYS A 45 1.84 9.47 0.44
C LYS A 45 3.16 9.36 -0.31
N GLY A 46 3.46 10.34 -1.19
CA GLY A 46 4.67 10.31 -2.03
C GLY A 46 4.63 9.32 -3.20
N PHE A 47 3.46 8.77 -3.53
CA PHE A 47 3.29 7.98 -4.75
C PHE A 47 3.18 8.89 -5.97
N PHE A 48 2.41 9.97 -5.87
CA PHE A 48 2.06 10.87 -6.98
C PHE A 48 2.77 12.22 -6.88
N SER A 49 3.05 12.83 -8.03
CA SER A 49 3.69 14.15 -8.13
C SER A 49 2.85 15.32 -7.60
N SER A 50 1.53 15.14 -7.45
CA SER A 50 0.61 16.17 -6.96
C SER A 50 -0.68 15.58 -6.39
N SER A 51 -1.39 16.36 -5.56
CA SER A 51 -2.73 16.01 -5.08
C SER A 51 -3.74 15.84 -6.22
N LYS A 52 -3.55 16.50 -7.37
CA LYS A 52 -4.38 16.31 -8.58
C LYS A 52 -4.17 14.94 -9.19
N ALA A 53 -2.92 14.50 -9.34
CA ALA A 53 -2.59 13.16 -9.84
C ALA A 53 -3.10 12.07 -8.88
N ALA A 54 -2.95 12.26 -7.56
CA ALA A 54 -3.54 11.37 -6.56
C ALA A 54 -5.08 11.31 -6.66
N ALA A 55 -5.75 12.44 -6.87
CA ALA A 55 -7.19 12.51 -7.03
C ALA A 55 -7.68 11.84 -8.33
N ASN A 56 -6.91 11.94 -9.42
CA ASN A 56 -7.20 11.23 -10.67
C ASN A 56 -7.11 9.71 -10.47
N ALA A 57 -6.03 9.22 -9.86
CA ALA A 57 -5.85 7.80 -9.56
C ALA A 57 -6.95 7.26 -8.63
N TYR A 58 -7.26 7.98 -7.54
CA TYR A 58 -8.36 7.62 -6.64
C TYR A 58 -9.70 7.54 -7.36
N LYS A 59 -10.06 8.55 -8.17
CA LYS A 59 -11.31 8.53 -8.96
C LYS A 59 -11.35 7.37 -9.96
N ALA A 60 -10.20 7.01 -10.53
CA ALA A 60 -10.10 5.93 -11.50
C ALA A 60 -10.31 4.54 -10.89
N VAL A 61 -9.95 4.33 -9.61
CA VAL A 61 -10.06 3.02 -8.92
C VAL A 61 -11.22 2.93 -7.91
N LYS A 62 -11.75 4.05 -7.40
CA LYS A 62 -12.79 4.07 -6.35
C LYS A 62 -14.03 3.29 -6.77
N GLY A 63 -14.46 2.36 -5.91
CA GLY A 63 -15.68 1.57 -6.12
C GLY A 63 -15.55 0.49 -7.20
N LYS A 64 -14.36 0.29 -7.76
CA LYS A 64 -14.08 -0.84 -8.66
C LYS A 64 -13.58 -2.05 -7.89
N ILE A 65 -13.83 -3.21 -8.47
CA ILE A 65 -13.34 -4.51 -8.00
C ILE A 65 -12.62 -5.21 -9.14
N LYS A 66 -11.59 -5.99 -8.81
CA LYS A 66 -10.86 -6.85 -9.75
C LYS A 66 -11.84 -7.78 -10.50
N PRO A 67 -11.73 -7.96 -11.84
CA PRO A 67 -10.69 -7.46 -12.74
C PRO A 67 -11.09 -6.18 -13.52
N ASN A 68 -11.89 -5.28 -12.92
CA ASN A 68 -12.47 -4.10 -13.60
C ASN A 68 -11.69 -2.79 -13.35
N PHE A 69 -10.44 -2.85 -12.89
CA PHE A 69 -9.58 -1.67 -12.79
C PHE A 69 -9.15 -1.21 -14.20
N PRO A 70 -9.13 0.10 -14.48
CA PRO A 70 -8.73 0.63 -15.79
C PRO A 70 -7.21 0.48 -16.00
N ASP A 71 -6.76 0.53 -17.26
CA ASP A 71 -5.34 0.62 -17.59
C ASP A 71 -4.71 1.84 -16.89
N PRO A 72 -3.60 1.67 -16.13
CA PRO A 72 -2.87 2.77 -15.50
C PRO A 72 -2.61 3.98 -16.40
N ARG A 73 -2.40 3.78 -17.71
CA ARG A 73 -2.16 4.85 -18.68
C ARG A 73 -3.38 5.78 -18.93
N THR A 74 -4.59 5.40 -18.50
CA THR A 74 -5.77 6.27 -18.64
C THR A 74 -5.93 7.26 -17.48
N TYR A 75 -5.12 7.15 -16.41
CA TYR A 75 -5.26 7.99 -15.21
C TYR A 75 -3.94 8.40 -14.55
N LEU A 76 -2.83 7.73 -14.86
CA LEU A 76 -1.48 8.19 -14.54
C LEU A 76 -0.93 9.05 -15.67
N GLU A 77 -0.27 10.14 -15.31
CA GLU A 77 0.46 10.99 -16.27
C GLU A 77 1.55 10.17 -16.98
N GLU A 78 1.76 10.37 -18.28
CA GLU A 78 2.78 9.65 -19.06
C GLU A 78 4.19 9.83 -18.47
N SER A 79 4.49 11.02 -17.96
CA SER A 79 5.74 11.32 -17.25
C SER A 79 5.92 10.50 -15.97
N HIS A 80 4.85 10.26 -15.21
CA HIS A 80 4.85 9.37 -14.04
C HIS A 80 5.16 7.93 -14.48
N VAL A 81 4.45 7.42 -15.49
CA VAL A 81 4.66 6.06 -16.01
C VAL A 81 6.10 5.86 -16.50
N ARG A 82 6.62 6.82 -17.30
CA ARG A 82 7.98 6.75 -17.84
C ARG A 82 9.05 6.83 -16.75
N GLN A 83 8.94 7.76 -15.80
CA GLN A 83 9.89 7.88 -14.69
C GLN A 83 9.83 6.66 -13.77
N HIS A 84 8.65 6.09 -13.56
CA HIS A 84 8.49 4.91 -12.72
C HIS A 84 9.16 3.69 -13.35
N LEU A 85 8.88 3.41 -14.63
CA LEU A 85 9.42 2.23 -15.31
C LEU A 85 10.93 2.32 -15.57
N ALA A 86 11.50 3.53 -15.75
CA ALA A 86 12.94 3.72 -15.89
C ALA A 86 13.77 3.25 -14.66
N GLN A 87 13.15 3.11 -13.48
CA GLN A 87 13.83 2.51 -12.32
C GLN A 87 14.21 1.04 -12.54
N PHE A 88 13.55 0.35 -13.47
CA PHE A 88 13.68 -1.08 -13.76
C PHE A 88 14.65 -1.36 -14.93
N ASP A 89 15.25 -0.32 -15.54
CA ASP A 89 16.19 -0.44 -16.67
C ASP A 89 17.45 -1.28 -16.32
N GLY A 90 17.81 -1.35 -15.03
CA GLY A 90 18.89 -2.21 -14.51
C GLY A 90 18.49 -3.68 -14.29
N GLY A 91 17.37 -4.12 -14.87
CA GLY A 91 16.75 -5.41 -14.62
C GLY A 91 15.90 -5.42 -13.34
N VAL A 92 15.21 -6.55 -13.12
CA VAL A 92 14.21 -6.69 -12.06
C VAL A 92 14.53 -7.86 -11.15
N SER A 93 14.02 -7.80 -9.92
CA SER A 93 14.19 -8.84 -8.90
C SER A 93 12.85 -9.23 -8.27
N LYS A 94 12.77 -10.48 -7.84
CA LYS A 94 11.73 -11.00 -6.96
C LYS A 94 12.38 -11.81 -5.83
N ILE A 95 11.78 -11.82 -4.66
CA ILE A 95 12.21 -12.66 -3.53
C ILE A 95 11.05 -13.61 -3.21
N ALA A 96 11.34 -14.90 -3.02
CA ALA A 96 10.34 -15.95 -2.84
C ALA A 96 10.91 -17.13 -2.03
N TRP A 97 10.04 -17.94 -1.42
CA TRP A 97 10.38 -19.20 -0.77
C TRP A 97 10.70 -20.31 -1.80
N GLY A 98 11.78 -20.11 -2.56
CA GLY A 98 12.25 -21.03 -3.60
C GLY A 98 11.56 -20.88 -4.97
N VAL A 99 12.03 -21.70 -5.93
CA VAL A 99 11.42 -21.87 -7.26
C VAL A 99 11.36 -23.37 -7.55
N ASN A 100 10.16 -23.90 -7.78
CA ASN A 100 9.90 -25.32 -8.03
C ASN A 100 9.07 -25.58 -9.30
N ARG A 101 9.11 -24.63 -10.25
CA ARG A 101 8.37 -24.65 -11.52
C ARG A 101 9.29 -24.23 -12.66
N ALA A 102 8.96 -24.66 -13.88
CA ALA A 102 9.63 -24.21 -15.10
C ALA A 102 9.39 -22.72 -15.40
N GLU A 103 8.29 -22.16 -14.87
CA GLU A 103 7.86 -20.78 -15.09
C GLU A 103 7.79 -20.00 -13.77
N ILE A 104 8.27 -18.76 -13.78
CA ILE A 104 8.18 -17.79 -12.69
C ILE A 104 6.91 -16.95 -12.90
N GLY A 105 6.04 -16.96 -11.90
CA GLY A 105 4.76 -16.27 -11.95
C GLY A 105 3.67 -17.03 -12.75
N PRO A 106 2.41 -16.52 -12.72
CA PRO A 106 1.31 -17.05 -13.52
C PRO A 106 1.24 -16.38 -14.92
N PRO A 107 0.52 -16.96 -15.89
CA PRO A 107 0.36 -16.39 -17.24
C PRO A 107 -0.20 -14.95 -17.30
N GLY A 108 -0.94 -14.52 -16.26
CA GLY A 108 -1.44 -13.14 -16.15
C GLY A 108 -0.38 -12.09 -15.74
N GLY A 109 0.89 -12.49 -15.64
CA GLY A 109 2.00 -11.66 -15.18
C GLY A 109 2.22 -11.69 -13.67
N HIS A 110 3.38 -11.24 -13.24
CA HIS A 110 3.79 -11.22 -11.83
C HIS A 110 4.50 -9.93 -11.41
N PHE A 111 4.38 -9.61 -10.12
CA PHE A 111 4.97 -8.43 -9.49
C PHE A 111 6.46 -8.61 -9.26
N VAL A 112 7.24 -7.58 -9.60
CA VAL A 112 8.69 -7.47 -9.44
C VAL A 112 9.08 -6.08 -8.95
N MET A 113 10.24 -5.97 -8.30
CA MET A 113 10.86 -4.70 -7.89
C MET A 113 12.13 -4.42 -8.72
N PRO A 114 12.66 -3.18 -8.76
CA PRO A 114 13.93 -2.92 -9.40
C PRO A 114 15.08 -3.70 -8.76
N ARG A 115 16.05 -4.17 -9.56
CA ARG A 115 17.21 -4.93 -9.07
C ARG A 115 17.94 -4.24 -7.91
N HIS A 116 18.21 -2.94 -8.07
CA HIS A 116 18.92 -2.13 -7.07
C HIS A 116 18.13 -1.94 -5.75
N VAL A 117 16.80 -2.04 -5.79
CA VAL A 117 15.98 -2.00 -4.56
C VAL A 117 16.13 -3.32 -3.82
N ALA A 118 16.12 -4.47 -4.51
CA ALA A 118 16.41 -5.75 -3.86
C ALA A 118 17.81 -5.77 -3.21
N ASP A 119 18.82 -5.16 -3.86
CA ASP A 119 20.16 -4.99 -3.27
C ASP A 119 20.11 -4.19 -1.94
N ASP A 120 19.42 -3.05 -1.90
CA ASP A 120 19.23 -2.25 -0.68
C ASP A 120 18.50 -3.02 0.43
N LEU A 121 17.39 -3.68 0.11
CA LEU A 121 16.59 -4.40 1.11
C LEU A 121 17.33 -5.60 1.70
N ILE A 122 18.09 -6.34 0.89
CA ILE A 122 18.94 -7.46 1.36
C ILE A 122 20.10 -6.94 2.21
N SER A 123 20.73 -5.83 1.81
CA SER A 123 21.79 -5.19 2.61
C SER A 123 21.25 -4.73 3.97
N ARG A 124 20.12 -4.03 3.98
CA ARG A 124 19.46 -3.53 5.19
C ARG A 124 18.89 -4.63 6.08
N SER A 125 18.52 -5.80 5.55
CA SER A 125 18.11 -6.93 6.37
C SER A 125 19.28 -7.54 7.15
N GLY A 126 20.52 -7.38 6.67
CA GLY A 126 21.72 -7.95 7.30
C GLY A 126 21.69 -9.47 7.35
N GLY A 127 21.00 -10.13 6.42
CA GLY A 127 20.81 -11.59 6.39
C GLY A 127 19.67 -12.11 7.30
N SER A 128 18.94 -11.23 7.99
CA SER A 128 17.77 -11.61 8.80
C SER A 128 16.52 -11.72 7.92
N ILE A 129 15.96 -12.92 7.78
CA ILE A 129 14.73 -13.15 7.00
C ILE A 129 13.51 -12.42 7.58
N PRO A 130 13.21 -12.44 8.89
CA PRO A 130 12.09 -11.68 9.45
C PRO A 130 12.21 -10.16 9.23
N LYS A 131 13.45 -9.63 9.23
CA LYS A 131 13.69 -8.22 8.92
C LYS A 131 13.47 -7.93 7.42
N LEU A 132 13.83 -8.86 6.54
CA LEU A 132 13.58 -8.76 5.10
C LEU A 132 12.08 -8.82 4.77
N GLU A 133 11.33 -9.71 5.42
CA GLU A 133 9.87 -9.78 5.32
C GLU A 133 9.22 -8.45 5.73
N HIS A 134 9.59 -7.91 6.89
CA HIS A 134 9.12 -6.60 7.34
C HIS A 134 9.47 -5.47 6.37
N LEU A 135 10.70 -5.47 5.83
CA LEU A 135 11.15 -4.48 4.84
C LEU A 135 10.38 -4.56 3.52
N LEU A 136 9.97 -5.76 3.10
CA LEU A 136 9.16 -6.00 1.90
C LEU A 136 7.66 -5.75 2.12
N GLY A 137 7.21 -5.58 3.37
CA GLY A 137 5.78 -5.51 3.71
C GLY A 137 5.06 -6.86 3.69
N LEU A 138 5.81 -7.96 3.85
CA LEU A 138 5.31 -9.33 3.95
C LEU A 138 4.95 -9.71 5.39
N SER A 139 4.15 -10.76 5.54
CA SER A 139 3.85 -11.36 6.84
C SER A 139 5.03 -12.21 7.34
N PRO A 140 5.20 -12.39 8.67
CA PRO A 140 6.22 -13.28 9.20
C PRO A 140 6.05 -14.72 8.69
N GLY A 141 7.10 -15.26 8.06
CA GLY A 141 7.13 -16.60 7.47
C GLY A 141 6.75 -16.69 5.99
N ASP A 142 6.32 -15.60 5.33
CA ASP A 142 6.01 -15.59 3.88
C ASP A 142 7.21 -15.95 2.99
N LEU A 143 8.44 -15.72 3.47
CA LEU A 143 9.69 -16.09 2.78
C LEU A 143 10.25 -17.46 3.21
N GLY A 144 9.70 -18.05 4.28
CA GLY A 144 10.11 -19.33 4.81
C GLY A 144 11.54 -19.38 5.34
N ASP A 145 12.13 -20.58 5.30
CA ASP A 145 13.43 -20.92 5.89
C ASP A 145 14.62 -20.70 4.94
N ALA A 146 14.40 -20.82 3.63
CA ALA A 146 15.43 -20.74 2.61
C ALA A 146 14.98 -19.93 1.38
N PRO A 147 14.71 -18.61 1.53
CA PRO A 147 14.30 -17.78 0.41
C PRO A 147 15.41 -17.60 -0.63
N VAL A 148 14.97 -17.41 -1.87
CA VAL A 148 15.82 -17.11 -3.01
C VAL A 148 15.48 -15.74 -3.59
N ARG A 149 16.51 -15.08 -4.09
CA ARG A 149 16.41 -13.96 -5.02
C ARG A 149 16.35 -14.52 -6.44
N ILE A 150 15.41 -14.02 -7.21
CA ILE A 150 15.19 -14.33 -8.62
C ILE A 150 15.43 -13.03 -9.37
N ASP A 151 16.54 -12.94 -10.11
CA ASP A 151 16.86 -11.79 -10.95
C ASP A 151 16.49 -12.08 -12.40
N ILE A 152 15.81 -11.16 -13.07
CA ILE A 152 15.44 -11.25 -14.48
C ILE A 152 16.05 -10.01 -15.16
N PRO A 153 17.21 -10.15 -15.84
CA PRO A 153 17.91 -9.01 -16.44
C PRO A 153 17.13 -8.35 -17.58
N ASN A 154 16.43 -9.15 -18.39
CA ASN A 154 15.73 -8.71 -19.60
C ASN A 154 14.25 -9.09 -19.51
N PRO A 155 13.42 -8.36 -18.73
CA PRO A 155 12.03 -8.73 -18.50
C PRO A 155 11.11 -8.49 -19.72
N SER A 156 10.30 -9.49 -20.06
CA SER A 156 9.21 -9.37 -21.03
C SER A 156 8.01 -8.61 -20.44
N GLY A 157 7.39 -7.73 -21.22
CA GLY A 157 6.10 -7.11 -20.88
C GLY A 157 6.09 -6.11 -19.72
N LEU A 158 7.24 -5.55 -19.33
CA LEU A 158 7.37 -4.58 -18.23
C LEU A 158 6.34 -3.44 -18.32
N ARG A 159 5.48 -3.33 -17.31
CA ARG A 159 4.35 -2.38 -17.26
C ARG A 159 4.00 -1.94 -15.83
N MET A 160 3.23 -0.86 -15.72
CA MET A 160 2.61 -0.45 -14.46
C MET A 160 1.64 -1.53 -13.98
N PRO A 161 1.56 -1.82 -12.66
CA PRO A 161 0.52 -2.70 -12.12
C PRO A 161 -0.87 -2.08 -12.30
N SER A 162 -1.83 -2.85 -12.80
CA SER A 162 -3.22 -2.44 -13.00
C SER A 162 -4.14 -2.76 -11.81
N GLY A 163 -3.74 -3.69 -10.95
CA GLY A 163 -4.58 -4.26 -9.89
C GLY A 163 -5.44 -5.43 -10.37
N ASN A 164 -5.40 -5.76 -11.66
CA ASN A 164 -6.10 -6.91 -12.23
C ASN A 164 -5.26 -8.19 -12.24
N GLU A 165 -3.94 -8.08 -12.03
CA GLU A 165 -3.00 -9.20 -12.08
C GLU A 165 -3.32 -10.26 -11.01
N PRO A 166 -3.06 -11.57 -11.25
CA PRO A 166 -3.44 -12.62 -10.30
C PRO A 166 -2.97 -12.38 -8.86
N GLY A 167 -1.75 -11.88 -8.67
CA GLY A 167 -1.17 -11.57 -7.36
C GLY A 167 -1.69 -10.31 -6.66
N ALA A 168 -2.48 -9.46 -7.32
CA ALA A 168 -3.04 -8.26 -6.70
C ALA A 168 -4.13 -8.62 -5.67
N ASN A 169 -4.02 -8.06 -4.46
CA ASN A 169 -4.92 -8.27 -3.32
C ASN A 169 -5.52 -6.94 -2.81
N GLU A 170 -6.21 -6.94 -1.68
CA GLU A 170 -6.85 -5.74 -1.08
C GLU A 170 -5.86 -4.64 -0.63
N PHE A 171 -4.58 -4.96 -0.50
CA PHE A 171 -3.54 -3.99 -0.16
C PHE A 171 -2.99 -3.24 -1.38
N TRP A 172 -3.30 -3.71 -2.60
CA TRP A 172 -2.88 -3.06 -3.85
C TRP A 172 -3.36 -1.60 -3.93
N LEU A 173 -2.48 -0.74 -4.45
CA LEU A 173 -2.72 0.68 -4.64
C LEU A 173 -2.25 1.12 -6.03
N PRO A 174 -2.97 2.04 -6.70
CA PRO A 174 -2.50 2.62 -7.95
C PRO A 174 -1.25 3.46 -7.75
N GLY A 175 -0.44 3.59 -8.81
CA GLY A 175 0.79 4.39 -8.82
C GLY A 175 2.08 3.57 -8.82
N GLY A 176 2.00 2.25 -8.63
CA GLY A 176 3.12 1.31 -8.80
C GLY A 176 4.07 1.21 -7.60
N LYS A 177 3.58 1.40 -6.37
CA LYS A 177 4.41 1.21 -5.17
C LYS A 177 3.68 0.35 -4.13
N THR A 178 4.43 -0.45 -3.36
CA THR A 178 3.90 -1.10 -2.15
C THR A 178 3.49 -0.04 -1.12
N SER A 179 2.72 -0.45 -0.11
CA SER A 179 2.46 0.37 1.10
C SER A 179 3.74 0.83 1.81
N GLY A 180 4.85 0.08 1.69
CA GLY A 180 6.18 0.45 2.18
C GLY A 180 6.95 1.44 1.28
N GLY A 181 6.36 1.88 0.16
CA GLY A 181 6.96 2.83 -0.78
C GLY A 181 7.93 2.21 -1.79
N ILE A 182 8.11 0.89 -1.78
CA ILE A 182 8.96 0.16 -2.74
C ILE A 182 8.35 0.28 -4.14
N PRO A 183 9.11 0.71 -5.17
CA PRO A 183 8.66 0.64 -6.56
C PRO A 183 8.36 -0.81 -6.99
N GLU A 184 7.20 -1.02 -7.59
CA GLU A 184 6.79 -2.29 -8.20
C GLU A 184 6.34 -2.08 -9.64
N ALA A 185 6.60 -3.10 -10.45
CA ALA A 185 6.08 -3.25 -11.80
C ALA A 185 5.54 -4.67 -11.99
N VAL A 186 4.83 -4.87 -13.09
CA VAL A 186 4.39 -6.19 -13.54
C VAL A 186 5.17 -6.53 -14.79
N ILE A 187 5.61 -7.78 -14.88
CA ILE A 187 6.18 -8.38 -16.08
C ILE A 187 5.37 -9.61 -16.47
N ASP A 188 5.57 -10.12 -17.67
CA ASP A 188 4.93 -11.37 -18.11
C ASP A 188 5.51 -12.59 -17.38
N GLN A 189 4.82 -13.73 -17.49
CA GLN A 189 5.36 -15.01 -17.02
C GLN A 189 6.75 -15.24 -17.63
N THR A 190 7.70 -15.69 -16.81
CA THR A 190 9.12 -15.73 -17.20
C THR A 190 9.66 -17.16 -17.08
N PRO A 191 10.19 -17.75 -18.16
CA PRO A 191 10.87 -19.04 -18.08
C PRO A 191 12.01 -19.01 -17.08
N VAL A 192 12.16 -20.07 -16.27
CA VAL A 192 13.20 -20.14 -15.24
C VAL A 192 14.62 -20.07 -15.82
N THR A 193 14.78 -20.40 -17.11
CA THR A 193 16.02 -20.29 -17.89
C THR A 193 16.44 -18.85 -18.21
N GLU A 194 15.53 -17.89 -18.11
CA GLU A 194 15.80 -16.46 -18.32
C GLU A 194 16.15 -15.73 -17.00
N ALA A 195 16.10 -16.44 -15.87
CA ALA A 195 16.35 -15.90 -14.54
C ALA A 195 17.64 -16.42 -13.91
N VAL A 196 18.28 -15.55 -13.11
CA VAL A 196 19.40 -15.92 -12.24
C VAL A 196 18.87 -16.09 -10.82
N ILE A 197 18.91 -17.32 -10.31
CA ILE A 197 18.40 -17.65 -8.98
C ILE A 197 19.56 -17.77 -7.99
N SER A 198 19.54 -16.94 -6.95
CA SER A 198 20.54 -16.91 -5.87
C SER A 198 19.89 -17.22 -4.53
N LYS A 199 20.46 -18.13 -3.74
CA LYS A 199 20.06 -18.30 -2.33
C LYS A 199 20.38 -17.03 -1.55
N LEU A 200 19.47 -16.58 -0.70
CA LEU A 200 19.77 -15.49 0.22
C LEU A 200 20.58 -16.02 1.42
N PRO A 201 21.54 -15.23 1.95
CA PRO A 201 22.24 -15.61 3.17
C PRO A 201 21.23 -15.62 4.33
N ASN A 202 21.10 -16.78 4.99
CA ASN A 202 20.29 -16.91 6.18
C ASN A 202 21.20 -16.81 7.42
N SER A 203 21.20 -15.64 8.06
CA SER A 203 21.95 -15.36 9.29
C SER A 203 21.15 -15.80 10.53
N ASN A 204 20.85 -17.10 10.60
CA ASN A 204 20.24 -17.76 11.76
C ASN A 204 21.32 -18.45 12.65
N ILE A 205 22.46 -17.77 12.85
CA ILE A 205 23.51 -18.06 13.84
C ILE A 205 23.98 -16.73 14.43
#